data_AF-A0A2E8IUI5-F1
#
_entry.id   AF-A0A2E8IUI5-F1
#
_cell.length_a   1.000
_cell.length_b   1.000
_cell.length_c   1.000
_cell.angle_alpha   90.00
_cell.angle_beta   90.00
_cell.angle_gamma   90.00
#
_symmetry.space_group_name_H-M   'P 1'
#
loop_
_entity.id
_entity.type
_entity.pdbx_description
1 polymer ?
#
loop_
_entity_poly.entity_id
_entity_poly.type
_entity_poly.pdbx_seq_one_letter_code
_entity_poly.pdbx_strand_id
1 'polypeptide(L)'
;MMPEDHKLASEYGPVDLHQLSETETFVTFGNNYPDAMMSIEPVISKKLQANSRLSVANLPLAASLVREASVLAIADPFSAEQAVRIGGVVFRPIKQNLTYFVTVIAARREKLSREGLKFVNLFATQLEERVNEVKKLAN
;
A
#
# COMPACT_ATOMS: atom_id res chain seq x y z
N MET A 1 6.26 2.14 1.97
CA MET A 1 7.25 2.75 1.06
C MET A 1 8.11 3.70 1.86
N MET A 2 9.40 3.75 1.56
CA MET A 2 10.41 4.57 2.22
C MET A 2 11.50 4.96 1.20
N PRO A 3 12.29 6.01 1.46
CA PRO A 3 13.49 6.31 0.67
C PRO A 3 14.46 5.13 0.60
N GLU A 4 15.23 5.03 -0.47
CA GLU A 4 16.29 4.00 -0.62
C GLU A 4 17.40 4.12 0.44
N ASP A 5 17.69 5.34 0.90
CA ASP A 5 18.69 5.65 1.92
C ASP A 5 18.12 5.65 3.35
N HIS A 6 16.83 5.31 3.52
CA HIS A 6 16.21 5.22 4.84
C HIS A 6 16.85 4.10 5.66
N LYS A 7 17.05 4.29 6.98
CA LYS A 7 17.68 3.28 7.86
C LYS A 7 17.00 1.91 7.78
N LEU A 8 15.67 1.92 7.70
CA LEU A 8 14.85 0.72 7.59
C LEU A 8 14.93 0.04 6.21
N ALA A 9 15.48 0.69 5.17
CA ALA A 9 15.57 0.14 3.82
C ALA A 9 16.57 -1.02 3.74
N SER A 10 17.66 -0.96 4.51
CA SER A 10 18.69 -2.01 4.58
C SER A 10 18.35 -3.17 5.50
N GLU A 11 17.24 -3.10 6.23
CA GLU A 11 16.82 -4.12 7.19
C GLU A 11 15.90 -5.18 6.55
N TYR A 12 15.94 -6.39 7.09
CA TYR A 12 15.10 -7.50 6.66
C TYR A 12 13.80 -7.62 7.45
N GLY A 13 12.76 -8.15 6.80
CA GLY A 13 11.47 -8.49 7.41
C GLY A 13 10.44 -7.35 7.44
N PRO A 14 9.28 -7.57 8.09
CA PRO A 14 8.21 -6.58 8.15
C PRO A 14 8.49 -5.48 9.18
N VAL A 15 7.98 -4.27 8.91
CA VAL A 15 8.01 -3.13 9.83
C VAL A 15 6.74 -3.07 10.67
N ASP A 16 6.87 -2.58 11.91
CA ASP A 16 5.75 -2.46 12.83
C ASP A 16 5.15 -1.05 12.80
N LEU A 17 3.91 -0.90 12.33
CA LEU A 17 3.25 0.40 12.28
C LEU A 17 3.04 1.02 13.66
N HIS A 18 2.93 0.25 14.75
CA HIS A 18 2.85 0.84 16.08
C HIS A 18 4.11 1.62 16.40
N GLN A 19 5.28 1.05 16.09
CA GLN A 19 6.57 1.70 16.33
C GLN A 19 6.78 2.88 15.37
N LEU A 20 6.55 2.67 14.07
CA LEU A 20 6.75 3.74 13.08
C LEU A 20 5.82 4.92 13.30
N SER A 21 4.60 4.67 13.80
CA SER A 21 3.66 5.75 14.12
C SER A 21 4.12 6.66 15.26
N GLU A 22 5.16 6.30 16.03
CA GLU A 22 5.75 7.14 17.08
C GLU A 22 6.98 7.91 16.61
N THR A 23 7.71 7.38 15.63
CA THR A 23 9.05 7.89 15.25
C THR A 23 9.08 8.56 13.88
N GLU A 24 8.20 8.15 12.97
CA GLU A 24 8.29 8.54 11.55
C GLU A 24 7.20 9.53 11.15
N THR A 25 7.52 10.35 10.14
CA THR A 25 6.55 11.23 9.47
C THR A 25 5.98 10.53 8.24
N PHE A 26 4.69 10.70 8.01
CA PHE A 26 3.98 10.04 6.92
C PHE A 26 3.42 11.03 5.89
N VAL A 27 3.24 10.52 4.67
CA VAL A 27 2.38 11.10 3.64
C VAL A 27 1.14 10.21 3.50
N THR A 28 -0.04 10.83 3.52
CA THR A 28 -1.32 10.14 3.34
C THR A 28 -1.88 10.35 1.94
N PHE A 29 -2.74 9.42 1.49
CA PHE A 29 -3.40 9.48 0.19
C PHE A 29 -4.81 10.08 0.32
N GLY A 30 -4.94 11.40 0.15
CA GLY A 30 -6.24 12.10 0.23
C GLY A 30 -6.98 11.93 1.55
N ASN A 31 -8.21 12.47 1.64
CA ASN A 31 -9.07 12.42 2.83
C ASN A 31 -9.68 11.02 3.12
N ASN A 32 -9.33 9.99 2.35
CA ASN A 32 -9.98 8.67 2.40
C ASN A 32 -9.12 7.55 3.00
N TYR A 33 -7.83 7.81 3.24
CA TYR A 33 -6.89 6.90 3.87
C TYR A 33 -6.53 7.46 5.25
N PRO A 34 -6.74 6.74 6.39
CA PRO A 34 -6.71 5.29 6.51
C PRO A 34 -7.98 4.64 7.16
N ASP A 35 -8.94 5.42 7.65
CA ASP A 35 -10.04 4.89 8.48
C ASP A 35 -11.08 4.08 7.69
N ALA A 36 -11.43 4.51 6.47
CA ALA A 36 -12.51 3.89 5.71
C ALA A 36 -12.05 2.77 4.75
N MET A 37 -10.76 2.72 4.39
CA MET A 37 -10.26 1.86 3.30
C MET A 37 -9.36 0.70 3.74
N MET A 38 -8.92 0.61 5.00
CA MET A 38 -7.80 -0.29 5.37
C MET A 38 -8.03 -1.21 6.58
N SER A 39 -9.22 -1.19 7.21
CA SER A 39 -9.46 -1.91 8.48
C SER A 39 -8.34 -1.69 9.52
N ILE A 40 -7.73 -0.51 9.52
CA ILE A 40 -6.64 -0.17 10.42
C ILE A 40 -7.18 0.01 11.83
N GLU A 41 -6.37 -0.31 12.84
CA GLU A 41 -6.71 0.00 14.22
C GLU A 41 -6.88 1.52 14.39
N PRO A 42 -7.99 2.00 14.99
CA PRO A 42 -8.25 3.44 15.14
C PRO A 42 -7.12 4.19 15.87
N VAL A 43 -6.44 3.51 16.80
CA VAL A 43 -5.31 4.08 17.55
C VAL A 43 -4.11 4.36 16.63
N ILE A 44 -3.76 3.40 15.76
CA ILE A 44 -2.67 3.58 14.79
C ILE A 44 -3.06 4.67 13.78
N SER A 45 -4.31 4.63 13.29
CA SER A 45 -4.80 5.62 12.33
C SER A 45 -4.67 7.04 12.85
N LYS A 46 -5.09 7.30 14.10
CA LYS A 46 -4.97 8.62 14.73
C LYS A 46 -3.52 9.09 14.83
N LYS A 47 -2.59 8.19 15.18
CA LYS A 47 -1.16 8.52 15.26
C LYS A 47 -0.58 8.83 13.88
N LEU A 48 -0.90 8.02 12.87
CA LEU A 48 -0.48 8.24 11.49
C LEU A 48 -1.05 9.55 10.93
N GLN A 49 -2.31 9.89 11.24
CA GLN A 49 -2.91 11.17 10.86
C GLN A 49 -2.21 12.34 11.56
N ALA A 50 -1.96 12.24 12.87
CA ALA A 50 -1.25 13.28 13.63
C ALA A 50 0.18 13.51 13.11
N ASN A 51 0.84 12.44 12.63
CA ASN A 51 2.18 12.48 12.05
C ASN A 51 2.18 12.62 10.52
N SER A 52 1.01 12.82 9.91
CA SER A 52 0.90 13.13 8.49
C SER A 52 0.81 14.64 8.28
N ARG A 53 1.81 15.19 7.60
CA ARG A 53 1.87 16.63 7.30
C ARG A 53 1.38 16.97 5.89
N LEU A 54 1.30 15.97 5.01
CA LEU A 54 1.03 16.14 3.60
C LEU A 54 0.09 15.05 3.12
N SER A 55 -0.92 15.46 2.37
CA SER A 55 -1.86 14.57 1.70
C SER A 55 -1.69 14.70 0.19
N VAL A 56 -1.58 13.57 -0.51
CA VAL A 56 -1.36 13.52 -1.95
C VAL A 56 -2.50 12.84 -2.69
N ALA A 57 -2.72 13.30 -3.92
CA ALA A 57 -3.81 12.84 -4.76
C ALA A 57 -3.50 11.54 -5.52
N ASN A 58 -2.23 11.19 -5.72
CA ASN A 58 -1.83 10.05 -6.53
C ASN A 58 -0.47 9.46 -6.13
N LEU A 59 -0.21 8.24 -6.60
CA LEU A 59 0.98 7.45 -6.30
C LEU A 59 2.29 8.07 -6.82
N PRO A 60 2.42 8.56 -8.06
CA PRO A 60 3.68 9.15 -8.52
C PRO A 60 4.12 10.35 -7.66
N LEU A 61 3.17 11.18 -7.24
CA LEU A 61 3.44 12.29 -6.32
C LEU A 61 3.82 11.78 -4.93
N ALA A 62 3.14 10.75 -4.43
CA ALA A 62 3.51 10.11 -3.18
C ALA A 62 4.94 9.57 -3.20
N ALA A 63 5.32 8.85 -4.26
CA ALA A 63 6.67 8.30 -4.43
C ALA A 63 7.73 9.41 -4.48
N SER A 64 7.44 10.49 -5.21
CA SER A 64 8.32 11.66 -5.28
C SER A 64 8.48 12.32 -3.91
N LEU A 65 7.40 12.51 -3.15
CA LEU A 65 7.49 13.08 -1.80
C LEU A 65 8.22 12.17 -0.83
N VAL A 66 7.97 10.86 -0.87
CA VAL A 66 8.71 9.89 -0.06
C VAL A 66 10.21 10.07 -0.29
N ARG A 67 10.63 10.11 -1.56
CA ARG A 67 12.04 10.30 -1.95
C ARG A 67 12.60 11.65 -1.51
N GLU A 68 11.94 12.76 -1.86
CA GLU A 68 12.51 14.11 -1.72
C GLU A 68 12.35 14.70 -0.32
N ALA A 69 11.30 14.33 0.41
CA ALA A 69 11.02 14.85 1.75
C ALA A 69 11.42 13.89 2.87
N SER A 70 12.00 12.73 2.53
CA SER A 70 12.41 11.69 3.48
C SER A 70 11.30 11.29 4.46
N VAL A 71 10.10 11.03 3.92
CA VAL A 71 8.90 10.65 4.66
C VAL A 71 8.42 9.26 4.23
N LEU A 72 7.62 8.61 5.07
CA LEU A 72 7.07 7.29 4.78
C LEU A 72 5.68 7.37 4.14
N ALA A 73 5.29 6.32 3.41
CA ALA A 73 3.93 6.16 2.91
C ALA A 73 3.46 4.71 3.00
N ILE A 74 2.19 4.52 3.35
CA ILE A 74 1.54 3.21 3.36
C ILE A 74 0.74 3.08 2.06
N ALA A 75 1.04 2.06 1.27
CA ALA A 75 0.38 1.78 0.01
C ALA A 75 0.08 0.27 -0.09
N ASP A 76 -0.91 -0.08 -0.90
CA ASP A 76 -1.14 -1.48 -1.26
C ASP A 76 0.07 -2.04 -2.05
N PRO A 77 0.24 -3.38 -2.09
CA PRO A 77 1.40 -4.00 -2.73
C PRO A 77 1.60 -3.60 -4.20
N PHE A 78 0.51 -3.46 -4.96
CA PHE A 78 0.57 -3.13 -6.38
C PHE A 78 1.08 -1.71 -6.58
N SER A 79 0.53 -0.76 -5.82
CA SER A 79 0.99 0.62 -5.82
C SER A 79 2.44 0.74 -5.35
N ALA A 80 2.83 0.02 -4.30
CA ALA A 80 4.20 0.05 -3.80
C ALA A 80 5.22 -0.41 -4.86
N GLU A 81 4.90 -1.44 -5.63
CA GLU A 81 5.76 -1.90 -6.73
C GLU A 81 5.87 -0.90 -7.87
N GLN A 82 4.76 -0.28 -8.26
CA GLN A 82 4.81 0.76 -9.28
C GLN A 82 5.69 1.92 -8.82
N ALA A 83 5.64 2.30 -7.53
CA ALA A 83 6.51 3.33 -6.98
C ALA A 83 7.99 2.94 -7.02
N VAL A 84 8.34 1.69 -6.68
CA VAL A 84 9.73 1.19 -6.81
C VAL A 84 10.22 1.27 -8.25
N ARG A 85 9.35 0.98 -9.24
CA ARG A 85 9.71 1.09 -10.66
C ARG A 85 9.98 2.53 -11.11
N ILE A 86 9.39 3.53 -10.44
CA ILE A 86 9.69 4.95 -10.67
C ILE A 86 11.09 5.30 -10.15
N GLY A 87 11.56 4.60 -9.11
CA GLY A 87 12.92 4.70 -8.56
C GLY A 87 13.07 5.72 -7.43
N GLY A 88 14.07 5.50 -6.56
CA GLY A 88 14.37 6.34 -5.41
C GLY A 88 13.54 6.03 -4.16
N VAL A 89 12.74 4.95 -4.21
CA VAL A 89 11.97 4.44 -3.08
C VAL A 89 12.01 2.92 -3.07
N VAL A 90 11.95 2.34 -1.87
CA VAL A 90 11.76 0.90 -1.64
C VAL A 90 10.50 0.66 -0.81
N PHE A 91 10.05 -0.59 -0.75
CA PHE A 91 8.97 -0.98 0.17
C PHE A 91 9.39 -2.15 1.05
N ARG A 92 8.80 -2.19 2.24
CA ARG A 92 8.84 -3.32 3.17
C ARG A 92 7.42 -3.72 3.53
N PRO A 93 7.16 -5.01 3.78
CA PRO A 93 5.87 -5.44 4.31
C PRO A 93 5.67 -4.87 5.71
N ILE A 94 4.41 -4.80 6.15
CA ILE A 94 4.03 -4.35 7.49
C ILE A 94 3.55 -5.55 8.33
N LYS A 95 3.70 -5.48 9.66
CA LYS A 95 3.20 -6.51 10.57
C LYS A 95 1.67 -6.51 10.68
N GLN A 96 1.06 -5.34 10.58
CA GLN A 96 -0.38 -5.16 10.71
C GLN A 96 -1.10 -5.75 9.50
N ASN A 97 -2.15 -6.53 9.76
CA ASN A 97 -2.99 -7.11 8.71
C ASN A 97 -4.06 -6.12 8.25
N LEU A 98 -3.66 -5.17 7.41
CA LEU A 98 -4.59 -4.23 6.79
C LEU A 98 -5.34 -4.92 5.65
N THR A 99 -6.68 -4.82 5.66
CA THR A 99 -7.53 -5.48 4.67
C THR A 99 -8.00 -4.45 3.64
N TYR A 100 -7.69 -4.72 2.37
CA TYR A 100 -8.13 -3.93 1.23
C TYR A 100 -8.92 -4.82 0.28
N PHE A 101 -10.17 -4.44 -0.02
CA PHE A 101 -11.05 -5.22 -0.89
C PHE A 101 -10.98 -4.70 -2.33
N VAL A 102 -10.40 -5.50 -3.23
CA VAL A 102 -10.47 -5.26 -4.67
C VAL A 102 -11.71 -5.96 -5.21
N THR A 103 -12.61 -5.20 -5.83
CA THR A 103 -13.83 -5.74 -6.45
C THR A 103 -13.83 -5.47 -7.94
N VAL A 104 -14.04 -6.51 -8.74
CA VAL A 104 -14.26 -6.38 -10.18
C VAL A 104 -15.75 -6.13 -10.42
N ILE A 105 -16.10 -4.91 -10.84
CA ILE A 105 -17.48 -4.54 -11.17
C ILE A 105 -17.68 -4.75 -12.67
N ALA A 106 -18.63 -5.60 -13.02
CA ALA A 106 -18.98 -5.92 -14.40
C ALA A 106 -20.51 -6.04 -14.56
N ALA A 107 -20.97 -6.11 -15.80
CA ALA A 107 -22.34 -6.56 -16.07
C ALA A 107 -22.58 -7.93 -15.41
N ARG A 108 -23.85 -8.30 -15.17
CA ARG A 108 -24.21 -9.60 -14.56
C ARG A 108 -23.39 -10.72 -15.21
N ARG A 109 -22.87 -11.66 -14.40
CA ARG A 109 -21.98 -12.73 -14.86
C ARG A 109 -22.52 -13.49 -16.08
N GLU A 110 -23.83 -13.72 -16.11
CA GLU A 110 -24.57 -14.36 -17.22
C GLU A 110 -24.54 -13.57 -18.53
N LYS A 111 -24.34 -12.25 -18.45
CA LYS A 111 -24.27 -11.32 -19.59
C LYS A 111 -22.84 -11.08 -20.07
N LEU A 112 -21.83 -11.63 -19.40
CA LEU A 112 -20.44 -11.52 -19.84
C LEU A 112 -20.18 -12.50 -20.98
N SER A 113 -19.41 -12.05 -21.97
CA SER A 113 -18.86 -12.96 -22.98
C SER A 113 -17.93 -13.98 -22.33
N ARG A 114 -17.62 -15.07 -23.06
CA ARG A 114 -16.67 -16.07 -22.58
C ARG A 114 -15.29 -15.46 -22.34
N GLU A 115 -14.88 -14.52 -23.18
CA GLU A 115 -13.63 -13.77 -23.09
C GLU A 115 -13.64 -12.88 -21.85
N GLY A 116 -14.75 -12.19 -21.58
CA GLY A 116 -14.93 -11.39 -20.38
C GLY A 116 -14.83 -12.22 -19.10
N LEU A 117 -15.49 -13.39 -19.07
CA LEU A 117 -15.37 -14.32 -17.94
C LEU A 117 -13.95 -14.83 -17.75
N LYS A 118 -13.25 -15.20 -18.83
CA LYS A 118 -11.84 -15.61 -18.78
C LYS A 118 -10.96 -14.50 -18.22
N PHE A 119 -11.15 -13.26 -18.67
CA PHE A 119 -10.40 -12.11 -18.19
C PHE A 119 -10.63 -11.88 -16.69
N VAL A 120 -11.89 -11.85 -16.24
CA VAL A 120 -12.22 -11.64 -14.82
C VAL A 120 -11.58 -12.70 -13.93
N ASN A 121 -11.67 -13.98 -14.33
CA ASN A 121 -11.06 -15.07 -13.56
C ASN A 121 -9.53 -14.96 -13.53
N LEU A 122 -8.90 -14.73 -14.69
CA LEU A 122 -7.45 -14.58 -14.79
C LEU A 122 -6.94 -13.41 -13.92
N PHE A 123 -7.61 -12.26 -14.02
CA PHE A 123 -7.25 -11.08 -13.27
C PHE A 123 -7.41 -11.30 -11.76
N ALA A 124 -8.49 -11.93 -11.32
CA ALA A 124 -8.70 -12.27 -9.91
C ALA A 124 -7.60 -13.20 -9.38
N THR A 125 -7.23 -14.24 -10.14
CA THR A 125 -6.13 -15.15 -9.78
C THR A 125 -4.80 -14.41 -9.66
N GLN A 126 -4.46 -13.55 -10.62
CA GLN A 126 -3.21 -12.78 -10.58
C GLN A 126 -3.14 -11.83 -9.37
N LEU A 127 -4.25 -11.19 -9.01
CA LEU A 127 -4.33 -10.36 -7.81
C LEU A 127 -4.07 -11.18 -6.54
N GLU A 128 -4.69 -12.36 -6.43
CA GLU A 128 -4.56 -13.23 -5.27
C GLU A 128 -3.13 -13.80 -5.14
N GLU A 129 -2.54 -14.27 -6.24
CA GLU A 129 -1.16 -14.75 -6.28
C GLU A 129 -0.19 -13.67 -5.78
N ARG A 130 -0.34 -12.43 -6.26
CA ARG A 130 0.57 -11.34 -5.88
C ARG A 130 0.45 -10.94 -4.41
N VAL A 131 -0.77 -10.90 -3.88
CA VAL A 131 -0.99 -10.66 -2.44
C VAL A 131 -0.33 -11.76 -1.61
N ASN A 132 -0.43 -13.02 -2.05
CA ASN A 132 0.19 -14.15 -1.36
C ASN A 132 1.73 -14.09 -1.39
N GLU A 133 2.33 -13.64 -2.49
CA GLU A 133 3.78 -13.41 -2.56
C GLU A 133 4.25 -12.35 -1.56
N VAL A 134 3.54 -11.21 -1.48
CA VAL A 134 3.92 -10.16 -0.52
C VAL A 134 3.73 -10.62 0.92
N LYS A 135 2.70 -11.42 1.21
CA LYS A 135 2.52 -12.05 2.53
C LYS A 135 3.68 -12.98 2.90
N LYS A 136 4.26 -13.71 1.94
CA LYS A 136 5.44 -14.55 2.19
C LYS A 136 6.67 -13.73 2.58
N LEU A 137 6.79 -12.48 2.11
CA LEU A 137 7.88 -11.58 2.51
C LEU A 137 7.73 -11.06 3.96
N ALA A 138 6.54 -11.16 4.54
CA ALA A 138 6.26 -10.75 5.90
C ALA A 138 6.55 -11.85 6.95
N ASN A 139 6.76 -13.10 6.51
CA ASN A 139 7.09 -14.26 7.35
C ASN A 139 8.57 -14.60 7.27
#